data_AF-A0AB74KMU9-F1
#
_entry.id   AF-A0AB74KMU9-F1
#
_cell.length_a   1.000
_cell.length_b   1.000
_cell.length_c   1.000
_cell.angle_alpha   90.00
_cell.angle_beta   90.00
_cell.angle_gamma   90.00
#
_symmetry.space_group_name_H-M   'P 1'
#
loop_
_entity.id
_entity.type
_entity.pdbx_description
1 polymer ?
#
loop_
_entity_poly.entity_id
_entity_poly.type
_entity_poly.pdbx_seq_one_letter_code
_entity_poly.pdbx_strand_id
1 'polypeptide(L)'
;MGQIKDILTTLLPLVVLFLIFYFLIVRPQRQQQKKHKEMIEGLTKGDKIVTQGGLIVEVLKAEANFFSVKLNDDTTAKLSKNYIAFKLDELDQFGLAEPIVIQQGREEISAKLSGTKTLKQRQITTK
;
A
#
# COMPACT_ATOMS: atom_id res chain seq x y z
N MET A 1 -26.56 -46.88 -24.20
CA MET A 1 -25.65 -45.73 -24.47
C MET A 1 -26.33 -44.35 -24.47
N GLY A 2 -27.64 -44.21 -24.21
CA GLY A 2 -28.33 -42.90 -24.15
C GLY A 2 -28.09 -42.10 -22.86
N GLN A 3 -28.10 -42.75 -21.69
CA GLN A 3 -28.06 -42.06 -20.40
C GLN A 3 -26.76 -41.27 -20.13
N ILE A 4 -25.61 -41.70 -20.66
CA ILE A 4 -24.34 -40.95 -20.51
C ILE A 4 -24.40 -39.64 -21.29
N LYS A 5 -25.07 -39.61 -22.45
CA LYS A 5 -25.22 -38.39 -23.24
C LYS A 5 -26.09 -37.36 -22.53
N ASP A 6 -27.16 -37.81 -21.87
CA ASP A 6 -28.08 -36.95 -21.11
C ASP A 6 -27.41 -36.36 -19.85
N ILE A 7 -26.52 -37.11 -19.21
CA ILE A 7 -25.68 -36.61 -18.10
C ILE A 7 -24.69 -35.56 -18.61
N LEU A 8 -24.04 -35.81 -19.76
CA LEU A 8 -23.10 -34.86 -20.35
C LEU A 8 -23.77 -33.55 -20.78
N THR A 9 -24.97 -33.60 -21.37
CA THR A 9 -25.72 -32.39 -21.74
C THR A 9 -26.22 -31.61 -20.52
N THR A 10 -26.60 -32.30 -19.44
CA THR A 10 -27.04 -31.63 -18.20
C THR A 10 -25.87 -31.01 -17.42
N LEU A 11 -24.69 -31.64 -17.43
CA LEU A 11 -23.49 -31.12 -16.78
C LEU A 11 -22.76 -30.06 -17.61
N LEU A 12 -23.01 -29.98 -18.91
CA LEU A 12 -22.41 -28.99 -19.81
C LEU A 12 -22.52 -27.55 -19.30
N PRO A 13 -23.70 -27.00 -18.94
CA PRO A 13 -23.81 -25.64 -18.42
C PRO A 13 -23.07 -25.44 -17.08
N LEU A 14 -23.07 -26.46 -16.21
CA LEU A 14 -22.36 -26.41 -14.93
C LEU A 14 -20.85 -26.33 -15.14
N VAL A 15 -20.31 -27.16 -16.05
CA VAL A 15 -18.89 -27.16 -16.40
C VAL A 15 -18.48 -25.83 -17.05
N VAL A 16 -19.29 -25.28 -17.95
CA VAL A 16 -19.03 -23.96 -18.56
C VAL A 16 -18.97 -22.86 -17.50
N LEU A 17 -19.90 -22.85 -16.54
CA LEU A 17 -19.91 -21.87 -15.45
C LEU A 17 -18.66 -22.00 -14.56
N PHE A 18 -18.28 -23.23 -14.19
CA PHE A 18 -17.05 -23.48 -13.45
C PHE A 18 -15.81 -23.02 -14.22
N LEU A 19 -15.75 -23.24 -15.53
CA LEU A 19 -14.64 -22.78 -16.36
C LEU A 19 -14.53 -21.25 -16.37
N ILE A 20 -15.65 -20.53 -16.45
CA ILE A 20 -15.67 -19.06 -16.41
C ILE A 20 -15.17 -18.56 -15.05
N PHE A 21 -15.75 -19.04 -13.94
CA PHE A 21 -15.32 -18.61 -12.59
C PHE A 21 -13.89 -19.01 -12.26
N TYR A 22 -13.46 -20.21 -12.68
CA TYR A 22 -12.07 -20.66 -12.57
C TYR A 22 -11.15 -19.67 -13.25
N PHE A 23 -11.45 -19.30 -14.50
CA PHE A 23 -10.61 -18.38 -15.25
C PHE A 23 -10.59 -16.98 -14.63
N LEU A 24 -11.74 -16.49 -14.14
CA LEU A 24 -11.85 -15.18 -13.51
C LEU A 24 -11.13 -15.07 -12.16
N ILE A 25 -11.10 -16.10 -11.32
CA ILE A 25 -10.46 -16.02 -10.00
C ILE A 25 -8.98 -16.45 -10.05
N VAL A 26 -8.68 -17.54 -10.77
CA VAL A 26 -7.33 -18.12 -10.76
C VAL A 26 -6.33 -17.24 -11.52
N ARG A 27 -6.74 -16.61 -12.63
CA ARG A 27 -5.86 -15.73 -13.41
C ARG A 27 -5.38 -14.49 -12.62
N PRO A 28 -6.24 -13.68 -11.98
CA PRO A 28 -5.78 -12.54 -11.20
C PRO A 28 -4.99 -12.97 -9.96
N GLN A 29 -5.38 -14.07 -9.30
CA GLN A 29 -4.68 -14.54 -8.10
C GLN A 29 -3.24 -14.97 -8.42
N ARG A 30 -3.01 -15.68 -9.54
CA ARG A 30 -1.66 -16.05 -9.99
C ARG A 30 -0.78 -14.83 -10.24
N GLN A 31 -1.35 -13.74 -10.78
CA GLN A 31 -0.58 -12.52 -11.04
C GLN A 31 -0.17 -11.82 -9.74
N GLN A 32 -1.05 -11.76 -8.74
CA GLN A 32 -0.73 -11.17 -7.44
C GLN A 32 0.31 -12.00 -6.68
N GLN A 33 0.18 -13.32 -6.67
CA GLN A 33 1.17 -14.22 -6.05
C GLN A 33 2.54 -14.09 -6.71
N LYS A 34 2.58 -13.99 -8.05
CA LYS A 34 3.83 -13.80 -8.79
C LYS A 34 4.49 -12.46 -8.44
N LYS A 35 3.73 -11.36 -8.45
CA LYS A 35 4.23 -10.03 -8.05
C LYS A 35 4.76 -10.02 -6.61
N HIS A 36 4.04 -10.65 -5.68
CA HIS A 36 4.45 -10.72 -4.29
C HIS A 36 5.76 -11.51 -4.12
N LYS A 37 5.89 -12.65 -4.84
CA LYS A 37 7.12 -13.43 -4.85
C LYS A 37 8.29 -12.66 -5.46
N GLU A 38 8.06 -11.97 -6.58
CA GLU A 38 9.06 -11.10 -7.22
C GLU A 38 9.51 -9.95 -6.30
N MET A 39 8.58 -9.34 -5.56
CA MET A 39 8.90 -8.31 -4.58
C MET A 39 9.80 -8.84 -3.47
N ILE A 40 9.49 -10.03 -2.92
CA ILE A 40 10.30 -10.69 -1.89
C ILE A 40 11.70 -11.07 -2.43
N GLU A 41 11.77 -11.56 -3.67
CA GLU A 41 13.04 -11.94 -4.32
C GLU A 41 13.90 -10.71 -4.66
N GLY A 42 13.26 -9.57 -4.92
CA GLY A 42 13.92 -8.29 -5.18
C GLY A 42 14.43 -7.56 -3.94
N LEU A 43 14.18 -8.07 -2.73
CA LEU A 43 14.66 -7.44 -1.49
C LEU A 43 16.17 -7.60 -1.33
N THR A 44 16.84 -6.48 -1.09
CA THR A 44 18.28 -6.39 -0.89
C THR A 44 18.63 -5.95 0.54
N LYS A 45 19.92 -6.00 0.88
CA LYS A 45 20.40 -5.52 2.19
C LYS A 45 20.26 -4.00 2.25
N GLY A 46 19.76 -3.49 3.37
CA GLY A 46 19.47 -2.06 3.58
C GLY A 46 18.03 -1.68 3.23
N ASP A 47 17.25 -2.57 2.63
CA ASP A 47 15.84 -2.30 2.34
C ASP A 47 15.04 -2.23 3.64
N LYS A 48 14.23 -1.18 3.77
CA LYS A 48 13.23 -1.10 4.83
C LYS A 48 11.98 -1.83 4.37
N ILE A 49 11.41 -2.66 5.21
CA ILE A 49 10.22 -3.45 4.89
C ILE A 49 9.20 -3.36 6.03
N VAL A 50 7.94 -3.46 5.65
CA VAL A 50 6.82 -3.55 6.59
C VAL A 50 6.37 -5.00 6.65
N THR A 51 6.32 -5.53 7.85
CA THR A 51 5.80 -6.87 8.12
C THR A 51 4.27 -6.85 8.18
N GLN A 52 3.62 -8.00 8.02
CA GLN A 52 2.16 -8.13 8.16
C GLN A 52 1.64 -7.76 9.56
N GLY A 53 2.51 -7.73 10.58
CA GLY A 53 2.19 -7.26 11.92
C GLY A 53 2.34 -5.73 12.12
N GLY A 54 2.66 -4.98 11.07
CA GLY A 54 2.87 -3.53 11.13
C GLY A 54 4.24 -3.10 11.64
N LEU A 55 5.18 -4.03 11.84
CA LEU A 55 6.55 -3.70 12.24
C LEU A 55 7.34 -3.20 11.03
N ILE A 56 8.03 -2.07 11.20
CA ILE A 56 9.00 -1.53 10.25
C ILE A 56 10.38 -2.04 10.67
N VAL A 57 11.07 -2.72 9.75
CA VAL A 57 12.39 -3.29 10.01
C VAL A 57 13.31 -3.11 8.81
N GLU A 58 14.62 -3.14 9.05
CA GLU A 58 15.64 -3.04 8.00
C GLU A 58 16.27 -4.41 7.72
N VAL A 59 16.44 -4.78 6.44
CA VAL A 59 17.04 -6.05 6.04
C VAL A 59 18.57 -6.00 6.17
N LEU A 60 19.13 -6.77 7.10
CA LEU A 60 20.59 -6.90 7.25
C LEU A 60 21.16 -7.98 6.33
N LYS A 61 20.43 -9.09 6.18
CA LYS A 61 20.87 -10.24 5.37
C LYS A 61 19.68 -11.01 4.82
N ALA A 62 19.76 -11.32 3.53
CA ALA A 62 18.84 -12.22 2.85
C ALA A 62 19.37 -13.67 2.90
N GLU A 63 18.53 -14.59 3.39
CA GLU A 63 18.77 -16.02 3.32
C GLU A 63 17.64 -16.71 2.54
N ALA A 64 17.70 -18.04 2.37
CA ALA A 64 16.74 -18.76 1.53
C ALA A 64 15.30 -18.68 2.07
N ASN A 65 15.12 -18.92 3.38
CA ASN A 65 13.80 -19.06 4.01
C ASN A 65 13.42 -17.89 4.94
N PHE A 66 14.38 -17.07 5.35
CA PHE A 66 14.18 -15.95 6.25
C PHE A 66 15.12 -14.79 5.90
N PHE A 67 14.78 -13.59 6.38
CA PHE A 67 15.65 -12.43 6.39
C PHE A 67 16.09 -12.16 7.83
N SER A 68 17.37 -11.87 8.03
CA SER A 68 17.83 -11.30 9.29
C SER A 68 17.56 -9.79 9.23
N VAL A 69 16.72 -9.32 10.13
CA VAL A 69 16.22 -7.94 10.15
C VAL A 69 16.61 -7.24 11.45
N LYS A 70 16.84 -5.94 11.36
CA LYS A 70 17.10 -5.06 12.51
C LYS A 70 15.78 -4.41 12.94
N LEU A 71 15.39 -4.64 14.20
CA LEU A 71 14.20 -4.01 14.79
C LEU A 71 14.55 -2.70 15.49
N ASN A 72 15.70 -2.69 16.18
CA ASN A 72 16.27 -1.55 16.91
C ASN A 72 17.79 -1.63 16.83
N ASP A 73 18.52 -0.65 17.38
CA ASP A 73 19.97 -0.58 17.27
C ASP A 73 20.72 -1.83 17.73
N ASP A 74 20.26 -2.48 18.79
CA ASP A 74 20.90 -3.65 19.37
C ASP A 74 20.14 -4.97 19.12
N THR A 75 18.94 -4.91 18.52
CA THR A 75 18.06 -6.09 18.42
C THR A 75 17.94 -6.57 16.98
N THR A 76 18.51 -7.73 16.71
CA THR A 76 18.34 -8.47 15.46
C THR A 76 17.34 -9.61 15.62
N ALA A 77 16.44 -9.77 14.65
CA ALA A 77 15.48 -10.87 14.61
C ALA A 77 15.49 -11.57 13.26
N LYS A 78 14.93 -12.79 13.22
CA LYS A 78 14.71 -13.52 11.97
C LYS A 78 13.25 -13.36 11.55
N LEU A 79 13.04 -12.80 10.36
CA LEU A 79 11.72 -12.64 9.76
C LEU A 79 11.52 -13.67 8.65
N SER A 80 10.42 -14.42 8.71
CA SER A 80 10.04 -15.32 7.63
C SER A 80 9.58 -14.53 6.40
N LYS A 81 9.98 -14.98 5.21
CA LYS A 81 9.60 -14.35 3.92
C LYS A 81 8.09 -14.26 3.72
N ASN A 82 7.35 -15.19 4.29
CA ASN A 82 5.88 -15.26 4.16
C ASN A 82 5.15 -14.11 4.89
N TYR A 83 5.83 -13.40 5.80
CA TYR A 83 5.25 -12.34 6.64
C TYR A 83 5.66 -10.93 6.22
N ILE A 84 6.17 -10.77 5.00
CA ILE A 84 6.48 -9.47 4.41
C ILE A 84 5.22 -8.93 3.76
N ALA A 85 4.86 -7.67 4.03
CA ALA A 85 3.71 -7.03 3.40
C ALA A 85 4.16 -6.30 2.14
N PHE A 86 5.07 -5.33 2.31
CA PHE A 86 5.59 -4.49 1.23
C PHE A 86 6.94 -3.86 1.63
N LYS A 87 7.67 -3.40 0.63
CA LYS A 87 8.92 -2.65 0.80
C LYS A 87 8.60 -1.17 1.04
N LEU A 88 9.27 -0.57 2.02
CA LEU A 88 9.01 0.79 2.51
C LEU A 88 9.63 1.89 1.64
N ASP A 89 10.43 1.56 0.63
CA ASP A 89 10.95 2.52 -0.34
C ASP A 89 9.84 3.18 -1.18
N GLU A 90 8.67 2.53 -1.27
CA GLU A 90 7.51 3.10 -1.95
C GLU A 90 6.91 4.27 -1.17
N LEU A 91 7.01 4.32 0.16
CA LEU A 91 6.42 5.43 0.95
C LEU A 91 7.24 6.72 0.91
N ASP A 92 8.52 6.64 0.52
CA ASP A 92 9.36 7.82 0.27
C ASP A 92 9.05 8.43 -1.11
N GLN A 93 8.63 7.61 -2.10
CA GLN A 93 8.16 8.10 -3.41
C GLN A 93 6.71 8.60 -3.39
N PHE A 94 5.88 8.19 -2.42
CA PHE A 94 4.52 8.70 -2.23
C PHE A 94 4.42 10.01 -1.43
N GLY A 95 5.53 10.67 -1.11
CA GLY A 95 5.49 12.08 -0.68
C GLY A 95 4.60 12.36 0.53
N LEU A 96 4.49 11.46 1.50
CA LEU A 96 3.78 11.77 2.76
C LEU A 96 4.62 12.61 3.74
N ALA A 97 5.79 13.07 3.29
CA ALA A 97 6.51 14.20 3.87
C ALA A 97 6.26 15.51 3.09
N GLU A 98 5.43 15.52 2.04
CA GLU A 98 4.79 16.76 1.66
C GLU A 98 3.71 17.06 2.72
N PRO A 99 3.77 18.22 3.41
CA PRO A 99 2.61 18.64 4.18
C PRO A 99 1.41 18.62 3.24
N ILE A 100 0.26 18.15 3.71
CA ILE A 100 -1.01 18.37 3.01
C ILE A 100 -1.12 19.88 2.77
N VAL A 101 -0.73 20.33 1.58
CA VAL A 101 -1.01 21.67 1.13
C VAL A 101 -2.49 21.62 0.81
N ILE A 102 -3.29 22.09 1.76
CA ILE A 102 -4.68 22.47 1.53
C ILE A 102 -4.61 23.61 0.49
N GLN A 103 -4.53 23.24 -0.79
CA GLN A 103 -4.39 24.12 -1.96
C GLN A 103 -5.67 24.92 -2.26
N GLN A 104 -6.69 24.86 -1.41
CA GLN A 104 -7.87 25.72 -1.51
C GLN A 104 -8.24 26.19 -0.12
N GLY A 105 -7.65 27.31 0.32
CA GLY A 105 -8.12 27.96 1.55
C GLY A 105 -7.12 28.79 2.33
N ARG A 106 -5.85 28.92 1.93
CA ARG A 106 -4.90 29.83 2.63
C ARG A 106 -4.70 31.20 1.98
N GLU A 107 -5.16 31.43 0.75
CA GLU A 107 -5.18 32.79 0.17
C GLU A 107 -6.43 33.61 0.55
N GLU A 108 -7.61 32.99 0.68
CA GLU A 108 -8.82 33.74 1.06
C GLU A 108 -8.83 34.19 2.53
N ILE A 109 -8.13 33.45 3.40
CA ILE A 109 -8.07 33.75 4.83
C ILE A 109 -7.02 34.82 5.14
N SER A 110 -5.90 34.90 4.40
CA SER A 110 -4.91 35.99 4.59
C SER A 110 -5.39 37.33 4.01
N ALA A 111 -6.18 37.32 2.93
CA ALA A 111 -6.77 38.53 2.35
C ALA A 111 -7.90 39.13 3.23
N LYS A 112 -8.67 38.31 3.97
CA LYS A 112 -9.71 38.79 4.90
C LYS A 112 -9.21 39.10 6.31
N LEU A 113 -8.05 38.58 6.73
CA LEU A 113 -7.45 38.88 8.04
C LEU A 113 -6.40 40.00 8.02
N SER A 114 -5.94 40.45 6.83
CA SER A 114 -5.15 41.69 6.70
C SER A 114 -6.00 42.97 6.54
N GLY A 115 -7.31 42.85 6.31
CA GLY A 115 -8.22 43.99 6.06
C GLY A 115 -9.01 44.49 7.28
N THR A 116 -8.88 43.86 8.45
CA THR A 116 -9.72 44.16 9.63
C THR A 116 -8.92 44.45 10.90
N LYS A 117 -7.68 44.94 10.75
CA LYS A 117 -6.89 45.52 11.86
C LYS A 117 -6.38 46.95 11.62
N THR A 118 -7.03 47.70 10.73
CA THR A 118 -6.75 49.13 10.48
C THR A 118 -8.00 50.02 10.58
N LEU A 119 -8.98 49.61 11.39
CA LEU A 119 -10.11 50.47 11.79
C LEU A 119 -10.25 50.54 13.32
N LYS A 120 -9.11 50.70 14.01
CA LYS A 120 -9.08 51.17 15.41
C LYS A 120 -7.90 52.10 15.70
N GLN A 121 -7.58 52.96 14.74
CA GLN A 121 -6.58 54.03 14.91
C GLN A 121 -6.81 55.17 13.90
N ARG A 122 -8.02 55.77 13.92
CA ARG A 122 -8.25 57.09 13.31
C ARG A 122 -9.44 57.87 13.90
N GLN A 123 -9.70 57.71 15.20
CA GLN A 123 -10.61 58.61 15.94
C GLN A 123 -9.96 59.17 17.22
N ILE A 124 -8.66 59.41 17.17
CA ILE A 124 -8.02 60.33 18.10
C ILE A 124 -7.22 61.31 17.25
N THR A 125 -7.58 62.59 17.39
CA THR A 125 -6.97 63.79 16.79
C THR A 125 -7.51 64.21 15.41
N THR A 126 -8.54 65.07 15.41
CA THR A 126 -8.44 66.46 14.93
C THR A 126 -9.71 67.25 15.31
N LYS A 127 -9.48 68.31 16.11
CA LYS A 127 -10.34 69.44 16.49
C LYS A 127 -11.52 69.21 17.45
#